data_AF-A0A6G3MJ51-F1
#
_entry.id   AF-A0A6G3MJ51-F1
#
_cell.length_a   1.000
_cell.length_b   1.000
_cell.length_c   1.000
_cell.angle_alpha   90.00
_cell.angle_beta   90.00
_cell.angle_gamma   90.00
#
_symmetry.space_group_name_H-M   'P 1'
#
loop_
_entity.id
_entity.type
_entity.pdbx_description
1 polymer ?
#
loop_
_entity_poly.entity_id
_entity_poly.type
_entity_poly.pdbx_seq_one_letter_code
_entity_poly.pdbx_strand_id
1 'polypeptide(L)'
;MKSSLYKEQFRREMILFGENIRKLDPYYFCKIIDITAQQSGTKCWVIADCRRLFDIKYFSDKYPERTITVRIECPLYIRSNRGFEFECGIDDAESECGLDNYKSWHHVIKNADHFDPEFNNLVDKIKKLCFIN
;
A
#
# COMPACT_ATOMS: atom_id res chain seq x y z
N MET A 1 2.00 28.07 15.25
CA MET A 1 2.78 27.20 14.34
C MET A 1 3.78 26.39 15.16
N LYS A 2 3.45 25.16 15.58
CA LYS A 2 4.35 24.23 16.32
C LYS A 2 3.90 22.75 16.27
N SER A 3 2.79 22.46 15.58
CA SER A 3 2.15 21.13 15.55
C SER A 3 2.71 20.21 14.46
N SER A 4 3.14 20.75 13.31
CA SER A 4 3.64 19.90 12.21
C SER A 4 5.01 19.30 12.52
N LEU A 5 5.98 20.08 12.98
CA LEU A 5 7.34 19.59 13.31
C LEU A 5 7.34 18.51 14.39
N TYR A 6 6.51 18.68 15.43
CA TYR A 6 6.38 17.70 16.50
C TYR A 6 5.83 16.37 15.96
N LYS A 7 4.73 16.41 15.20
CA LYS A 7 4.15 15.20 14.57
C LYS A 7 5.10 14.52 13.61
N GLU A 8 5.87 15.31 12.88
CA GLU A 8 6.84 14.82 11.89
C GLU A 8 8.01 14.07 12.55
N GLN A 9 8.43 14.51 13.74
CA GLN A 9 9.41 13.78 14.53
C GLN A 9 8.91 12.38 14.91
N PHE A 10 7.69 12.26 15.44
CA PHE A 10 7.13 10.93 15.77
C PHE A 10 6.94 10.06 14.54
N ARG A 11 6.54 10.64 13.40
CA ARG A 11 6.43 9.92 12.12
C ARG A 11 7.78 9.29 11.76
N ARG A 12 8.86 10.06 11.83
CA ARG A 12 10.22 9.58 11.57
C ARG A 12 10.64 8.48 12.54
N GLU A 13 10.38 8.65 13.83
CA GLU A 13 10.70 7.64 14.85
C GLU A 13 9.93 6.32 14.60
N MET A 14 8.65 6.41 14.24
CA MET A 14 7.84 5.24 13.86
C MET A 14 8.39 4.52 12.62
N ILE A 15 8.84 5.27 11.61
CA ILE A 15 9.47 4.69 10.41
C ILE A 15 10.75 3.96 10.81
N LEU A 16 11.65 4.60 11.57
CA LEU A 16 12.91 3.99 12.02
C LEU A 16 12.68 2.73 12.84
N PHE A 17 11.71 2.76 13.76
CA PHE A 17 11.30 1.58 14.52
C PHE A 17 10.81 0.46 13.61
N GLY A 18 9.92 0.77 12.67
CA GLY A 18 9.40 -0.20 11.71
C GLY A 18 10.49 -0.81 10.83
N GLU A 19 11.43 0.00 10.33
CA GLU A 19 12.55 -0.49 9.53
C GLU A 19 13.51 -1.38 10.34
N ASN A 20 13.79 -1.04 11.60
CA ASN A 20 14.63 -1.88 12.47
C ASN A 20 13.99 -3.25 12.73
N ILE A 21 12.66 -3.30 12.92
CA ILE A 21 11.94 -4.58 13.02
C ILE A 21 12.03 -5.37 11.72
N ARG A 22 11.81 -4.73 10.57
CA ARG A 22 11.86 -5.40 9.26
C ARG A 22 13.25 -5.94 8.89
N LYS A 23 14.33 -5.31 9.38
CA LYS A 23 15.70 -5.83 9.23
C LYS A 23 15.89 -7.17 9.94
N LEU A 24 15.21 -7.37 11.07
CA LEU A 24 15.27 -8.63 11.83
C LEU A 24 14.31 -9.67 11.24
N ASP A 25 13.08 -9.25 10.89
CA ASP A 25 12.08 -10.09 10.25
C ASP A 25 11.27 -9.25 9.25
N PRO A 26 11.53 -9.38 7.93
CA PRO A 26 10.87 -8.57 6.90
C PRO A 26 9.36 -8.81 6.83
N TYR A 27 8.87 -9.91 7.42
CA TYR A 27 7.46 -10.29 7.41
C TYR A 27 6.75 -10.06 8.75
N TYR A 28 7.42 -9.43 9.73
CA TYR A 28 6.87 -9.26 11.09
C TYR A 28 5.47 -8.65 11.09
N PHE A 29 5.30 -7.50 10.44
CA PHE A 29 3.99 -6.83 10.37
C PHE A 29 2.97 -7.61 9.54
N CYS A 30 3.40 -8.26 8.46
CA CYS A 30 2.51 -9.09 7.63
C CYS A 30 1.95 -10.27 8.43
N LYS A 31 2.77 -10.91 9.27
CA LYS A 31 2.33 -12.00 10.18
C LYS A 31 1.27 -11.51 11.16
N ILE A 32 1.43 -10.31 11.73
CA ILE A 32 0.44 -9.72 12.64
C ILE A 32 -0.88 -9.45 11.90
N ILE A 33 -0.81 -8.79 10.74
CA ILE A 33 -1.98 -8.50 9.90
C ILE A 33 -2.72 -9.78 9.55
N ASP A 34 -1.99 -10.82 9.14
CA ASP A 34 -2.57 -12.10 8.76
C ASP A 34 -3.29 -12.80 9.94
N ILE A 35 -2.65 -12.86 11.12
CA ILE A 35 -3.30 -13.41 12.32
C ILE A 35 -4.59 -12.64 12.65
N THR A 36 -4.55 -11.30 12.64
CA THR A 36 -5.73 -10.47 12.89
C THR A 36 -6.81 -10.68 11.85
N ALA A 37 -6.45 -10.78 10.57
CA ALA A 37 -7.38 -10.95 9.48
C ALA A 37 -8.07 -12.33 9.54
N GLN A 38 -7.32 -13.39 9.85
CA GLN A 38 -7.88 -14.73 10.06
C GLN A 38 -8.87 -14.77 11.23
N GLN A 39 -8.57 -14.05 12.32
CA GLN A 39 -9.46 -13.95 13.48
C GLN A 39 -10.74 -13.14 13.20
N SER A 40 -10.72 -12.25 12.21
CA SER A 40 -11.88 -11.42 11.87
C SER A 40 -13.06 -12.21 11.26
N GLY A 41 -12.81 -13.39 10.69
CA GLY A 41 -13.82 -14.17 9.96
C GLY A 41 -14.32 -13.53 8.66
N THR A 42 -13.72 -12.43 8.21
CA THR A 42 -14.10 -11.74 6.97
C THR A 42 -13.60 -12.50 5.74
N LYS A 43 -14.37 -12.41 4.63
CA LYS A 43 -14.05 -13.10 3.37
C LYS A 43 -13.09 -12.33 2.46
N CYS A 44 -12.90 -11.04 2.72
CA CYS A 44 -12.09 -10.14 1.90
C CYS A 44 -11.28 -9.23 2.82
N TRP A 45 -9.97 -9.15 2.58
CA TRP A 45 -9.06 -8.31 3.35
C TRP A 45 -8.48 -7.24 2.45
N VAL A 46 -8.51 -6.00 2.91
CA VAL A 46 -7.91 -4.86 2.20
C VAL A 46 -6.73 -4.36 3.01
N ILE A 47 -5.53 -4.54 2.46
CA ILE A 47 -4.28 -4.07 3.05
C ILE A 47 -3.89 -2.80 2.31
N ALA A 48 -4.25 -1.66 2.87
CA ALA A 48 -4.16 -0.37 2.17
C ALA A 48 -2.74 0.23 2.13
N ASP A 49 -1.90 -0.05 3.14
CA ASP A 49 -0.61 0.62 3.33
C ASP A 49 0.58 -0.34 3.13
N CYS A 50 0.63 -0.98 1.96
CA CYS A 50 1.80 -1.76 1.53
C CYS A 50 2.88 -0.81 0.99
N ARG A 51 4.06 -0.82 1.61
CA ARG A 51 5.16 0.09 1.26
C ARG A 51 6.42 -0.63 0.82
N ARG A 52 6.49 -1.95 0.99
CA ARG A 52 7.68 -2.76 0.76
C ARG A 52 7.38 -3.93 -0.16
N LEU A 53 8.37 -4.32 -0.96
CA LEU A 53 8.29 -5.51 -1.81
C LEU A 53 7.97 -6.77 -0.99
N PHE A 54 8.53 -6.88 0.23
CA PHE A 54 8.28 -8.02 1.11
C PHE A 54 6.84 -8.09 1.60
N ASP A 55 6.12 -6.96 1.71
CA ASP A 55 4.69 -6.98 2.03
C ASP A 55 3.92 -7.73 0.93
N ILE A 56 4.15 -7.34 -0.33
CA ILE A 56 3.53 -7.99 -1.49
C ILE A 56 3.94 -9.46 -1.58
N LYS A 57 5.24 -9.75 -1.41
CA LYS A 57 5.78 -11.10 -1.49
C LYS A 57 5.13 -12.03 -0.46
N TYR A 58 5.00 -11.57 0.79
CA TYR A 58 4.41 -12.38 1.85
C TYR A 58 2.99 -12.87 1.49
N PHE A 59 2.11 -11.95 1.11
CA PHE A 59 0.72 -12.30 0.80
C PHE A 59 0.61 -13.05 -0.52
N SER A 60 1.40 -12.69 -1.53
CA SER A 60 1.41 -13.39 -2.83
C SER A 60 1.91 -14.83 -2.69
N ASP A 61 2.95 -15.09 -1.90
CA ASP A 61 3.46 -16.45 -1.69
C ASP A 61 2.49 -17.28 -0.84
N LYS A 62 1.85 -16.67 0.17
CA LYS A 62 0.94 -17.36 1.09
C LYS A 62 -0.46 -17.59 0.50
N TYR A 63 -0.93 -16.69 -0.36
CA TYR A 63 -2.25 -16.68 -0.97
C TYR A 63 -2.19 -16.42 -2.49
N PRO A 64 -1.50 -17.28 -3.27
CA PRO A 64 -1.14 -16.99 -4.67
C PRO A 64 -2.33 -16.74 -5.60
N GLU A 65 -3.43 -17.45 -5.43
CA GLU A 65 -4.62 -17.32 -6.29
C GLU A 65 -5.68 -16.35 -5.72
N ARG A 66 -5.45 -15.83 -4.51
CA ARG A 66 -6.40 -14.97 -3.79
C ARG A 66 -5.88 -13.57 -3.53
N THR A 67 -4.60 -13.32 -3.82
CA THR A 67 -3.98 -12.00 -3.68
C THR A 67 -4.17 -11.19 -4.95
N ILE A 68 -4.75 -10.00 -4.80
CA ILE A 68 -4.84 -9.00 -5.88
C ILE A 68 -3.98 -7.81 -5.48
N THR A 69 -2.98 -7.51 -6.30
CA THR A 69 -2.10 -6.36 -6.11
C THR A 69 -2.64 -5.18 -6.93
N VAL A 70 -2.88 -4.06 -6.25
CA VAL A 70 -3.46 -2.85 -6.85
C VAL A 70 -2.51 -1.68 -6.63
N ARG A 71 -2.07 -1.02 -7.71
CA ARG A 71 -1.34 0.25 -7.66
C ARG A 71 -2.29 1.39 -7.94
N ILE A 72 -2.26 2.42 -7.11
CA ILE A 72 -2.93 3.69 -7.40
C ILE A 72 -1.86 4.68 -7.87
N GLU A 73 -2.03 5.22 -9.06
CA GLU A 73 -1.14 6.23 -9.63
C GLU A 73 -1.89 7.54 -9.80
N CYS A 74 -1.23 8.66 -9.54
CA CYS A 74 -1.79 9.99 -9.74
C CYS A 74 -0.77 10.82 -10.53
N PRO A 75 -1.15 11.38 -11.70
CA PRO A 75 -0.28 12.28 -12.44
C PRO A 75 0.23 13.42 -11.57
N LEU A 76 1.51 13.79 -11.73
CA LEU A 76 2.15 14.80 -10.89
C LEU A 76 1.40 16.14 -10.91
N TYR A 77 0.89 16.57 -12.08
CA TYR A 77 0.14 17.83 -12.19
C TYR A 77 -1.14 17.84 -11.32
N ILE A 78 -1.83 16.70 -11.20
CA ILE A 78 -3.02 16.57 -10.34
C ILE A 78 -2.62 16.58 -8.88
N ARG A 79 -1.52 15.89 -8.54
CA ARG A 79 -0.95 15.95 -7.18
C ARG A 79 -0.62 17.39 -6.81
N SER A 80 0.07 18.13 -7.68
CA SER A 80 0.43 19.53 -7.46
C SER A 80 -0.80 20.43 -7.32
N ASN A 81 -1.84 20.22 -8.13
CA ASN A 81 -3.12 20.93 -7.98
C ASN A 81 -3.80 20.65 -6.62
N ARG A 82 -3.51 19.51 -5.98
CA ARG A 82 -3.96 19.15 -4.62
C ARG A 82 -3.00 19.63 -3.52
N GLY A 83 -2.00 20.44 -3.87
CA GLY A 83 -1.03 21.00 -2.93
C GLY A 83 0.17 20.08 -2.65
N PHE A 84 0.44 19.10 -3.52
CA PHE A 84 1.69 18.33 -3.42
C PHE A 84 2.88 19.18 -3.89
N GLU A 85 3.81 19.40 -2.97
CA GLU A 85 5.14 19.94 -3.25
C GLU A 85 6.16 18.86 -2.91
N PHE A 86 7.10 18.61 -3.81
CA PHE A 86 8.11 17.58 -3.61
C PHE A 86 9.10 18.00 -2.50
N GLU A 87 9.24 17.16 -1.47
CA GLU A 87 10.20 17.34 -0.39
C GLU A 87 11.29 16.26 -0.44
N CYS A 88 12.50 16.68 -0.79
CA CYS A 88 13.67 15.82 -0.77
C CYS A 88 13.97 15.34 0.66
N GLY A 89 14.23 14.03 0.81
CA GLY A 89 14.36 13.34 2.10
C GLY A 89 13.05 12.77 2.64
N ILE A 90 11.89 13.13 2.08
CA ILE A 90 10.57 12.60 2.45
C ILE A 90 9.99 11.78 1.30
N ASP A 91 9.84 12.40 0.13
CA ASP A 91 9.21 11.79 -1.06
C ASP A 91 10.13 10.81 -1.81
N ASP A 92 11.44 10.89 -1.58
CA ASP A 92 12.47 9.98 -2.11
C ASP A 92 12.90 8.91 -1.09
N ALA A 93 12.34 8.94 0.12
CA ALA A 93 12.62 7.95 1.14
C ALA A 93 12.08 6.60 0.71
N GLU A 94 12.73 5.52 1.15
CA GLU A 94 12.30 4.16 0.81
C GLU A 94 10.82 3.96 1.14
N SER A 95 10.30 4.56 2.22
CA SER A 95 8.88 4.50 2.66
C SER A 95 7.87 4.94 1.60
N GLU A 96 8.27 5.75 0.63
CA GLU A 96 7.42 6.22 -0.46
C GLU A 96 7.77 5.53 -1.79
N CYS A 97 9.04 5.19 -2.04
CA CYS A 97 9.51 4.61 -3.31
C CYS A 97 9.69 3.08 -3.32
N GLY A 98 9.46 2.39 -2.20
CA GLY A 98 9.79 0.97 -2.01
C GLY A 98 9.09 -0.03 -2.93
N LEU A 99 8.15 0.44 -3.76
CA LEU A 99 7.41 -0.35 -4.75
C LEU A 99 7.48 0.21 -6.17
N ASP A 100 8.24 1.27 -6.43
CA ASP A 100 8.29 1.91 -7.77
C ASP A 100 8.86 0.99 -8.86
N ASN A 101 9.73 0.06 -8.45
CA ASN A 101 10.32 -0.95 -9.31
C ASN A 101 9.45 -2.22 -9.46
N TYR A 102 8.40 -2.38 -8.67
CA TYR A 102 7.50 -3.53 -8.79
C TYR A 102 6.56 -3.32 -9.98
N LYS A 103 6.56 -4.27 -10.94
CA LYS A 103 5.79 -4.16 -12.19
C LYS A 103 4.67 -5.19 -12.33
N SER A 104 4.64 -6.22 -11.48
CA SER A 104 3.68 -7.32 -11.57
C SER A 104 2.34 -7.00 -10.88
N TRP A 105 1.86 -5.77 -11.02
CA TRP A 105 0.57 -5.37 -10.49
C TRP A 105 -0.56 -6.05 -11.26
N HIS A 106 -1.58 -6.54 -10.56
CA HIS A 106 -2.77 -7.07 -11.21
C HIS A 106 -3.64 -5.95 -11.79
N HIS A 107 -3.72 -4.82 -11.08
CA HIS A 107 -4.44 -3.63 -11.51
C HIS A 107 -3.61 -2.38 -11.23
N VAL A 108 -3.60 -1.46 -12.18
CA VAL A 108 -3.02 -0.11 -12.01
C VAL A 108 -4.13 0.90 -12.29
N ILE A 109 -4.56 1.62 -11.25
CA ILE A 109 -5.68 2.54 -11.29
C ILE A 109 -5.15 3.96 -11.27
N LYS A 110 -5.53 4.76 -12.25
CA LYS A 110 -5.19 6.18 -12.36
C LYS A 110 -6.22 7.02 -11.60
N ASN A 111 -5.79 7.61 -10.50
CA ASN A 111 -6.50 8.69 -9.82
C ASN A 111 -6.26 10.00 -10.58
N ALA A 112 -6.86 10.11 -11.76
CA ALA A 112 -6.76 11.28 -12.62
C ALA A 112 -8.03 12.16 -12.55
N ASP A 113 -8.20 13.07 -13.51
CA ASP A 113 -9.38 13.95 -13.60
C ASP A 113 -10.66 13.20 -14.00
N HIS A 114 -10.52 11.96 -14.46
CA HIS A 114 -11.61 11.11 -14.92
C HIS A 114 -11.55 9.76 -14.20
N PHE A 115 -12.71 9.14 -14.03
CA PHE A 115 -12.81 7.80 -13.48
C PHE A 115 -12.08 6.80 -14.38
N ASP A 116 -11.16 6.03 -13.80
CA ASP A 116 -10.46 4.97 -14.51
C ASP A 116 -11.37 3.72 -14.61
N PRO A 117 -11.76 3.28 -15.82
CA PRO A 117 -12.56 2.06 -16.00
C PRO A 117 -11.95 0.81 -15.38
N GLU A 118 -10.62 0.80 -15.16
CA GLU A 118 -9.92 -0.31 -14.51
C GLU A 118 -10.42 -0.59 -13.08
N PHE A 119 -11.00 0.42 -12.41
CA PHE A 119 -11.66 0.22 -11.14
C PHE A 119 -12.82 -0.79 -11.22
N ASN A 120 -13.61 -0.75 -12.30
CA ASN A 120 -14.71 -1.71 -12.47
C ASN A 120 -14.17 -3.13 -12.67
N ASN A 121 -13.08 -3.28 -13.43
CA ASN A 121 -12.40 -4.58 -13.60
C ASN A 121 -11.93 -5.15 -12.26
N LEU A 122 -11.37 -4.30 -11.38
CA LEU A 122 -11.00 -4.70 -10.03
C LEU A 122 -12.22 -5.15 -9.22
N VAL A 123 -13.30 -4.37 -9.22
CA VAL A 123 -14.53 -4.71 -8.48
C VAL A 123 -15.11 -6.04 -8.94
N ASP A 124 -15.20 -6.27 -10.25
CA ASP A 124 -15.71 -7.52 -10.81
C ASP A 124 -14.83 -8.71 -10.43
N LYS A 125 -13.51 -8.53 -10.39
CA LYS A 125 -12.57 -9.57 -9.94
C LYS A 125 -12.75 -9.89 -8.45
N ILE A 126 -12.91 -8.88 -7.60
CA ILE A 126 -13.16 -9.07 -6.16
C ILE A 126 -14.49 -9.82 -5.96
N LYS A 127 -15.56 -9.41 -6.64
CA LYS A 127 -16.86 -10.08 -6.57
C LYS A 127 -16.77 -11.57 -6.90
N LYS A 128 -16.09 -11.91 -7.99
CA LYS A 128 -15.86 -13.31 -8.41
C LYS A 128 -15.10 -14.10 -7.35
N LEU A 129 -14.03 -13.54 -6.78
CA LEU A 129 -13.21 -14.22 -5.78
C LEU A 129 -13.91 -14.39 -4.43
N CYS A 130 -14.77 -13.43 -4.06
CA CYS A 130 -15.51 -13.47 -2.80
C CYS A 130 -16.87 -14.16 -2.92
N PHE A 131 -17.23 -14.66 -4.10
CA PHE A 131 -18.55 -15.22 -4.42
C PHE A 131 -19.70 -14.25 -4.04
N ILE A 132 -19.51 -12.96 -4.35
CA ILE A 132 -20.49 -11.90 -4.14
C ILE A 132 -21.20 -11.70 -5.48
N ASN A 133 -22.52 -11.96 -5.53
CA ASN A 133 -23.38 -11.71 -6.70
C ASN A 133 -23.61 -10.21 -6.90
#